data_AF-A0A9D4T8H7-F1
#
_entry.id   AF-A0A9D4T8H7-F1
#
_cell.length_a   1.000
_cell.length_b   1.000
_cell.length_c   1.000
_cell.angle_alpha   90.00
_cell.angle_beta   90.00
_cell.angle_gamma   90.00
#
_symmetry.space_group_name_H-M   'P 1'
#
loop_
_entity.id
_entity.type
_entity.pdbx_description
1 polymer ?
#
loop_
_entity_poly.entity_id
_entity_poly.type
_entity_poly.pdbx_seq_one_letter_code
_entity_poly.pdbx_strand_id
1 'polypeptide(L)'
;MLDGSSPEESGHRDDDDCAGLTKRELFDALREKDRLLADLLRRLPQPESSGAPRQADVTTFQVMPDLSKNISDFAGDGCASAARDWMEGLRQTATLHRWPTPFLLETAKGHLVGAAKDWYHSRSAEISSWDDFERIFRRTFYSQTRAAERWRRMQERVQQRNENTAAYFHAKVRLCREAHLDFCDTREQVLTGLRSRELCTMLLGRSHADEDDLLHDVEEFERIDRERQQRFGGVSERGAPSNPPRMQPAPKTPLHDTFGGAFDGLYAELTKLPAKEFIEGEPRRRIFITTGWFLTTVALATFTSNVGVVIELLGCLAAANIFIFPGLCLIGVFHQQEKFGLKRPMAVFTIGAVMVVIGSFVFGVVLLNTIMHDITKGGSHHLLCT
;
A
#
# COMPACT_ATOMS: atom_id res chain seq x y z
N MET A 1 33.71 69.41 59.38
CA MET A 1 34.89 68.55 59.15
C MET A 1 34.55 67.18 59.69
N LEU A 2 34.58 66.18 58.80
CA LEU A 2 34.72 64.74 59.07
C LEU A 2 33.51 64.07 59.78
N ASP A 3 32.95 62.95 59.34
CA ASP A 3 33.19 62.08 58.18
C ASP A 3 32.06 61.04 58.13
N GLY A 4 31.79 60.50 56.95
CA GLY A 4 31.68 59.05 56.78
C GLY A 4 30.40 58.29 57.15
N SER A 5 29.66 57.95 56.08
CA SER A 5 29.39 56.56 55.65
C SER A 5 28.27 55.71 56.30
N SER A 6 27.27 55.39 55.45
CA SER A 6 26.38 54.20 55.39
C SER A 6 27.08 52.84 55.69
N PRO A 7 26.38 51.72 56.01
CA PRO A 7 25.21 51.19 55.26
C PRO A 7 24.11 50.39 56.03
N GLU A 8 23.17 49.90 55.21
CA GLU A 8 21.95 49.08 55.38
C GLU A 8 21.93 47.99 56.49
N GLU A 9 20.79 47.82 57.18
CA GLU A 9 19.90 46.62 57.07
C GLU A 9 18.63 46.67 57.95
N SER A 10 17.48 46.28 57.35
CA SER A 10 16.28 45.64 57.93
C SER A 10 15.22 46.45 58.72
N GLY A 11 13.93 46.24 58.34
CA GLY A 11 12.82 46.21 59.31
C GLY A 11 11.53 47.01 59.05
N HIS A 12 10.73 46.60 58.05
CA HIS A 12 9.26 46.36 58.14
C HIS A 12 8.26 47.47 58.60
N ARG A 13 7.37 47.89 57.66
CA ARG A 13 5.87 47.99 57.70
C ARG A 13 5.40 48.95 56.60
N ASP A 14 4.78 48.41 55.55
CA ASP A 14 3.33 48.46 55.29
C ASP A 14 2.83 49.88 54.98
N ASP A 15 2.49 50.13 53.70
CA ASP A 15 1.16 50.59 53.29
C ASP A 15 1.07 50.68 51.75
N ASP A 16 0.24 49.80 51.21
CA ASP A 16 -0.27 49.76 49.83
C ASP A 16 -1.08 51.02 49.50
N ASP A 17 -0.87 51.62 48.32
CA ASP A 17 -1.98 52.14 47.51
C ASP A 17 -1.51 52.42 46.06
N CYS A 18 -1.61 51.40 45.21
CA CYS A 18 -1.43 51.52 43.77
C CYS A 18 -2.82 51.52 43.11
N ALA A 19 -3.19 52.67 42.52
CA ALA A 19 -4.52 52.97 42.00
C ALA A 19 -5.02 51.96 40.94
N GLY A 20 -5.88 51.03 41.39
CA GLY A 20 -6.69 50.18 40.52
C GLY A 20 -8.00 50.87 40.15
N LEU A 21 -8.27 50.98 38.84
CA LEU A 21 -9.58 51.36 38.29
C LEU A 21 -10.68 50.59 39.01
N THR A 22 -11.58 51.32 39.67
CA THR A 22 -12.50 50.67 40.59
C THR A 22 -13.61 50.01 39.79
N LYS A 23 -13.99 48.78 40.14
CA LYS A 23 -15.09 48.01 39.52
C LYS A 23 -16.36 48.85 39.29
N ARG A 24 -16.63 49.82 40.16
CA ARG A 24 -17.74 50.78 40.05
C ARG A 24 -17.65 51.66 38.81
N GLU A 25 -16.49 52.21 38.50
CA GLU A 25 -16.26 53.05 37.32
C GLU A 25 -16.46 52.26 36.02
N LEU A 26 -16.05 50.99 36.00
CA LEU A 26 -16.30 50.09 34.87
C LEU A 26 -17.79 49.79 34.70
N PHE A 27 -18.52 49.57 35.80
CA PHE A 27 -19.97 49.34 35.76
C PHE A 27 -20.73 50.60 35.32
N ASP A 28 -20.28 51.78 35.73
CA ASP A 28 -20.88 53.05 35.32
C ASP A 28 -20.61 53.33 33.84
N ALA A 29 -19.39 53.07 33.35
CA ALA A 29 -19.06 53.16 31.93
C ALA A 29 -19.85 52.16 31.05
N LEU A 30 -20.07 50.93 31.53
CA LEU A 30 -20.92 49.95 30.83
C LEU A 30 -22.37 50.40 30.76
N ARG A 31 -22.91 50.92 31.87
CA ARG A 31 -24.29 51.42 31.93
C ARG A 31 -24.48 52.65 31.04
N GLU A 32 -23.47 53.51 30.94
CA GLU A 32 -23.47 54.67 30.06
C GLU A 32 -23.39 54.26 28.58
N LYS A 33 -22.57 53.25 28.26
CA LYS A 33 -22.52 52.66 26.91
C LYS A 33 -23.87 52.09 26.50
N ASP A 34 -24.57 51.38 27.40
CA ASP A 34 -25.88 50.80 27.11
C ASP A 34 -26.97 51.87 26.93
N ARG A 35 -26.88 52.99 27.65
CA ARG A 35 -27.77 54.15 27.45
C ARG A 35 -27.56 54.79 26.08
N LEU A 36 -26.30 54.99 25.67
CA LEU A 36 -25.97 55.57 24.37
C LEU A 36 -26.37 54.64 23.22
N LEU A 37 -26.23 53.32 23.40
CA LEU A 37 -26.70 52.33 22.43
C LEU A 37 -28.23 52.38 22.27
N ALA A 38 -28.96 52.50 23.39
CA ALA A 38 -30.42 52.64 23.36
C ALA A 38 -30.87 53.96 22.69
N ASP A 39 -30.12 55.04 22.89
CA ASP A 39 -30.40 56.34 22.25
C ASP A 39 -30.10 56.31 20.74
N LEU A 40 -29.02 55.63 20.32
CA LEU A 40 -28.72 55.40 18.91
C LEU A 40 -29.77 54.52 18.22
N LEU A 41 -30.25 53.46 18.90
CA LEU A 41 -31.32 52.61 18.39
C LEU A 41 -32.66 53.35 18.29
N ARG A 42 -32.91 54.35 19.14
CA ARG A 42 -34.09 55.24 19.05
C ARG A 42 -33.97 56.30 17.95
N ARG A 43 -32.76 56.67 17.55
CA ARG A 43 -32.49 57.60 16.44
C ARG A 43 -32.49 56.93 15.07
N LEU A 44 -32.47 55.59 15.01
CA LEU A 44 -32.76 54.87 13.78
C LEU A 44 -34.24 55.09 13.42
N PRO A 45 -34.58 55.35 12.14
CA PRO A 45 -35.96 55.55 11.74
C PRO A 45 -36.78 54.29 12.09
N GLN A 46 -37.78 54.41 12.96
CA GLN A 46 -38.73 53.33 13.15
C GLN A 46 -39.63 53.24 11.91
N PRO A 47 -39.98 52.03 11.44
CA PRO A 47 -40.91 51.89 10.32
C PRO A 47 -42.27 52.43 10.77
N GLU A 48 -42.69 53.56 10.21
CA GLU A 48 -44.01 54.10 10.46
C GLU A 48 -45.06 53.08 9.98
N SER A 49 -45.85 52.59 10.93
CA SER A 49 -47.06 51.85 10.64
C SER A 49 -48.10 52.81 10.10
N SER A 50 -48.15 53.03 8.78
CA SER A 50 -49.36 53.31 8.01
C SER A 50 -49.07 53.55 6.53
N GLY A 51 -49.78 52.81 5.68
CA GLY A 51 -49.95 53.12 4.26
C GLY A 51 -48.85 52.58 3.36
N ALA A 52 -49.16 51.54 2.59
CA ALA A 52 -48.30 51.04 1.53
C ALA A 52 -47.99 52.13 0.48
N PRO A 53 -46.72 52.25 0.07
CA PRO A 53 -46.41 52.30 -1.34
C PRO A 53 -45.41 51.21 -1.72
N ARG A 54 -45.59 50.70 -2.94
CA ARG A 54 -44.77 49.68 -3.62
C ARG A 54 -43.28 49.81 -3.26
N GLN A 55 -42.73 48.73 -2.69
CA GLN A 55 -41.30 48.53 -2.52
C GLN A 55 -40.59 48.79 -3.85
N ALA A 56 -39.88 49.92 -3.93
CA ALA A 56 -38.70 50.00 -4.76
C ALA A 56 -37.71 48.99 -4.17
N ASP A 57 -37.30 48.07 -5.05
CA ASP A 57 -36.40 46.95 -4.78
C ASP A 57 -35.06 47.47 -4.26
N VAL A 58 -34.93 47.60 -2.94
CA VAL A 58 -33.63 47.88 -2.30
C VAL A 58 -32.85 46.57 -2.38
N THR A 59 -32.07 46.41 -3.45
CA THR A 59 -31.09 45.34 -3.59
C THR A 59 -30.07 45.45 -2.46
N THR A 60 -30.39 44.79 -1.34
CA THR A 60 -29.45 44.51 -0.28
C THR A 60 -28.43 43.54 -0.85
N PHE A 61 -27.24 44.04 -1.20
CA PHE A 61 -26.13 43.20 -1.61
C PHE A 61 -25.63 42.41 -0.39
N GLN A 62 -26.20 41.23 -0.16
CA GLN A 62 -25.58 40.24 0.71
C GLN A 62 -24.31 39.76 0.02
N VAL A 63 -23.15 40.26 0.47
CA VAL A 63 -21.85 39.72 0.09
C VAL A 63 -21.79 38.30 0.64
N MET A 64 -22.00 37.30 -0.21
CA MET A 64 -21.75 35.91 0.15
C MET A 64 -20.27 35.75 0.49
N PRO A 65 -19.92 34.95 1.52
CA PRO A 65 -18.56 34.46 1.68
C PRO A 65 -18.14 33.75 0.39
N ASP A 66 -16.88 33.87 0.01
CA ASP A 66 -16.33 33.19 -1.16
C ASP A 66 -16.28 31.66 -0.91
N LEU A 67 -17.40 31.00 -1.20
CA LEU A 67 -17.63 29.57 -1.02
C LEU A 67 -17.04 28.74 -2.18
N SER A 68 -16.53 29.41 -3.22
CA SER A 68 -15.90 28.75 -4.38
C SER A 68 -14.57 28.07 -4.00
N LYS A 69 -13.88 28.58 -2.98
CA LYS A 69 -12.57 28.08 -2.52
C LYS A 69 -12.57 26.63 -2.03
N ASN A 70 -13.74 26.05 -1.74
CA ASN A 70 -13.85 24.64 -1.32
C ASN A 70 -14.03 23.67 -2.49
N ILE A 71 -14.22 24.18 -3.71
CA ILE A 71 -14.33 23.35 -4.91
C ILE A 71 -12.94 23.08 -5.46
N SER A 72 -12.65 21.81 -5.75
CA SER A 72 -11.41 21.41 -6.40
C SER A 72 -11.41 21.78 -7.88
N ASP A 73 -10.24 22.09 -8.42
CA ASP A 73 -10.07 22.33 -9.85
C ASP A 73 -10.16 21.02 -10.65
N PHE A 74 -10.76 21.09 -11.84
CA PHE A 74 -10.90 19.96 -12.73
C PHE A 74 -10.07 20.16 -14.01
N ALA A 75 -9.06 19.31 -14.18
CA ALA A 75 -8.12 19.37 -15.31
C ALA A 75 -8.57 18.57 -16.55
N GLY A 76 -9.47 17.58 -16.38
CA GLY A 76 -9.97 16.74 -17.46
C GLY A 76 -9.06 15.58 -17.90
N ASP A 77 -7.96 15.33 -17.18
CA ASP A 77 -6.99 14.24 -17.41
C ASP A 77 -7.25 12.98 -16.54
N GLY A 78 -8.23 13.07 -15.64
CA GLY A 78 -8.59 11.99 -14.71
C GLY A 78 -9.52 10.93 -15.30
N CYS A 79 -9.74 9.87 -14.52
CA CYS A 79 -10.72 8.82 -14.82
C CYS A 79 -12.18 9.35 -14.74
N ALA A 80 -13.12 8.62 -15.36
CA ALA A 80 -14.53 9.01 -15.34
C ALA A 80 -15.17 9.03 -13.92
N SER A 81 -14.61 8.33 -12.93
CA SER A 81 -15.03 8.54 -11.52
C SER A 81 -14.63 9.91 -11.00
N ALA A 82 -13.42 10.41 -11.30
CA ALA A 82 -13.01 11.75 -10.88
C ALA A 82 -13.91 12.86 -11.47
N ALA A 83 -14.33 12.72 -12.73
CA ALA A 83 -15.30 13.64 -13.35
C ALA A 83 -16.68 13.58 -12.69
N ARG A 84 -17.13 12.38 -12.27
CA ARG A 84 -18.38 12.20 -11.53
C ARG A 84 -18.31 12.80 -10.13
N ASP A 85 -17.25 12.49 -9.40
CA ASP A 85 -17.04 12.95 -8.02
C ASP A 85 -16.95 14.48 -7.97
N TRP A 86 -16.26 15.09 -8.94
CA TRP A 86 -16.20 16.56 -9.08
C TRP A 86 -17.57 17.17 -9.36
N MET A 87 -18.31 16.60 -10.33
CA MET A 87 -19.64 17.10 -10.69
C MET A 87 -20.64 16.99 -9.51
N GLU A 88 -20.57 15.88 -8.78
CA GLU A 88 -21.40 15.64 -7.61
C GLU A 88 -21.04 16.57 -6.45
N GLY A 89 -19.75 16.77 -6.16
CA GLY A 89 -19.30 17.72 -5.15
C GLY A 89 -19.74 19.17 -5.46
N LEU A 90 -19.70 19.56 -6.73
CA LEU A 90 -20.17 20.87 -7.19
C LEU A 90 -21.69 21.03 -6.98
N ARG A 91 -22.48 19.99 -7.32
CA ARG A 91 -23.93 19.97 -7.10
C ARG A 91 -24.32 19.97 -5.63
N GLN A 92 -23.62 19.22 -4.79
CA GLN A 92 -23.85 19.17 -3.36
C GLN A 92 -23.58 20.54 -2.73
N THR A 93 -22.47 21.18 -3.11
CA THR A 93 -22.12 22.53 -2.66
C THR A 93 -23.19 23.54 -3.10
N ALA A 94 -23.62 23.48 -4.35
CA ALA A 94 -24.69 24.32 -4.88
C ALA A 94 -26.02 24.12 -4.14
N THR A 95 -26.36 22.88 -3.80
CA THR A 95 -27.59 22.53 -3.08
C THR A 95 -27.53 23.03 -1.63
N LEU A 96 -26.42 22.78 -0.94
CA LEU A 96 -26.19 23.19 0.45
C LEU A 96 -26.30 24.71 0.62
N HIS A 97 -25.72 25.45 -0.33
CA HIS A 97 -25.67 26.91 -0.29
C HIS A 97 -26.76 27.59 -1.13
N ARG A 98 -27.67 26.80 -1.73
CA ARG A 98 -28.80 27.28 -2.55
C ARG A 98 -28.36 28.22 -3.67
N TRP A 99 -27.31 27.85 -4.39
CA TRP A 99 -26.76 28.66 -5.47
C TRP A 99 -27.75 28.80 -6.64
N PRO A 100 -27.94 30.02 -7.16
CA PRO A 100 -28.65 30.21 -8.42
C PRO A 100 -27.94 29.47 -9.57
N THR A 101 -28.70 28.90 -10.50
CA THR A 101 -28.19 28.16 -11.66
C THR A 101 -27.14 28.93 -12.49
N PRO A 102 -27.29 30.25 -12.75
CA PRO A 102 -26.25 31.02 -13.44
C PRO A 102 -24.95 31.13 -12.64
N PHE A 103 -25.04 31.29 -11.31
CA PHE A 103 -23.87 31.35 -10.45
C PHE A 103 -23.11 30.01 -10.45
N LEU A 104 -23.84 28.90 -10.34
CA LEU A 104 -23.28 27.56 -10.43
C LEU A 104 -22.51 27.32 -11.73
N LEU A 105 -23.07 27.77 -12.86
CA LEU A 105 -22.41 27.67 -14.17
C LEU A 105 -21.12 28.51 -14.23
N GLU A 106 -21.12 29.73 -13.70
CA GLU A 106 -19.92 30.57 -13.64
C GLU A 106 -18.85 29.99 -12.70
N THR A 107 -19.25 29.48 -11.54
CA THR A 107 -18.33 28.79 -10.63
C THR A 107 -17.72 27.57 -11.30
N ALA A 108 -18.51 26.75 -12.00
CA ALA A 108 -18.01 25.59 -12.72
C ALA A 108 -16.92 25.96 -13.73
N LYS A 109 -17.15 27.01 -14.53
CA LYS A 109 -16.17 27.54 -15.51
C LYS A 109 -14.88 27.99 -14.83
N GLY A 110 -15.00 28.66 -13.68
CA GLY A 110 -13.87 29.15 -12.90
C GLY A 110 -12.92 28.05 -12.44
N HIS A 111 -13.46 26.86 -12.12
CA HIS A 111 -12.71 25.70 -11.65
C HIS A 111 -12.28 24.73 -12.77
N LEU A 112 -12.54 25.04 -14.03
CA LEU A 112 -11.96 24.29 -15.14
C LEU A 112 -10.53 24.77 -15.41
N VAL A 113 -9.58 23.84 -15.39
CA VAL A 113 -8.16 24.08 -15.65
C VAL A 113 -7.65 23.14 -16.74
N GLY A 114 -6.48 23.43 -17.30
CA GLY A 114 -5.82 22.57 -18.30
C GLY A 114 -6.71 22.17 -19.47
N ALA A 115 -6.70 20.88 -19.82
CA ALA A 115 -7.43 20.34 -20.97
C ALA A 115 -8.95 20.50 -20.86
N ALA A 116 -9.51 20.51 -19.64
CA ALA A 116 -10.93 20.76 -19.43
C ALA A 116 -11.31 22.22 -19.73
N LYS A 117 -10.41 23.18 -19.47
CA LYS A 117 -10.63 24.58 -19.84
C LYS A 117 -10.65 24.77 -21.35
N ASP A 118 -9.69 24.16 -22.05
CA ASP A 118 -9.64 24.17 -23.52
C ASP A 118 -10.87 23.50 -24.14
N TRP A 119 -11.30 22.38 -23.55
CA TRP A 119 -12.55 21.70 -23.90
C TRP A 119 -13.77 22.63 -23.80
N TYR A 120 -13.88 23.40 -22.73
CA TYR A 120 -14.98 24.34 -22.55
C TYR A 120 -14.94 25.48 -23.57
N HIS A 121 -13.76 26.09 -23.78
CA HIS A 121 -13.62 27.16 -24.77
C HIS A 121 -14.03 26.72 -26.18
N SER A 122 -13.66 25.50 -26.58
CA SER A 122 -14.05 24.93 -27.88
C SER A 122 -15.56 24.74 -28.07
N ARG A 123 -16.32 24.63 -26.97
CA ARG A 123 -17.77 24.37 -26.95
C ARG A 123 -18.59 25.50 -26.34
N SER A 124 -17.97 26.66 -26.15
CA SER A 124 -18.58 27.81 -25.48
C SER A 124 -19.88 28.27 -26.15
N ALA A 125 -20.02 28.10 -27.47
CA ALA A 125 -21.25 28.41 -28.22
C ALA A 125 -22.38 27.39 -28.00
N GLU A 126 -22.08 26.15 -27.61
CA GLU A 126 -23.08 25.09 -27.33
C GLU A 126 -23.55 25.10 -25.86
N ILE A 127 -22.81 25.77 -24.97
CA ILE A 127 -23.05 25.77 -23.53
C ILE A 127 -23.66 27.11 -23.11
N SER A 128 -24.99 27.19 -23.18
CA SER A 128 -25.74 28.39 -22.81
C SER A 128 -26.30 28.34 -21.38
N SER A 129 -26.60 27.13 -20.91
CA SER A 129 -27.25 26.86 -19.63
C SER A 129 -26.45 25.83 -18.83
N TRP A 130 -26.79 25.70 -17.54
CA TRP A 130 -26.24 24.64 -16.71
C TRP A 130 -26.57 23.25 -17.26
N ASP A 131 -27.79 23.05 -17.75
CA ASP A 131 -28.23 21.76 -18.28
C ASP A 131 -27.44 21.38 -19.55
N ASP A 132 -27.11 22.35 -20.40
CA ASP A 132 -26.23 22.14 -21.56
C ASP A 132 -24.81 21.78 -21.13
N PHE A 133 -24.27 22.53 -20.18
CA PHE A 133 -22.95 22.27 -19.60
C PHE A 133 -22.90 20.83 -19.09
N GLU A 134 -23.84 20.45 -18.23
CA GLU A 134 -23.85 19.14 -17.61
C GLU A 134 -24.03 18.02 -18.64
N ARG A 135 -24.97 18.15 -19.57
CA ARG A 135 -25.21 17.17 -20.63
C ARG A 135 -23.95 16.93 -21.47
N ILE A 136 -23.27 18.00 -21.88
CA ILE A 136 -22.08 17.92 -22.72
C ILE A 136 -20.87 17.42 -21.90
N PHE A 137 -20.75 17.87 -20.64
CA PHE A 137 -19.73 17.41 -19.70
C PHE A 137 -19.81 15.91 -19.48
N ARG A 138 -21.01 15.39 -19.19
CA ARG A 138 -21.26 13.95 -19.05
C ARG A 138 -20.88 13.21 -20.33
N ARG A 139 -21.29 13.70 -21.50
CA ARG A 139 -20.96 13.06 -22.78
C ARG A 139 -19.45 12.96 -23.03
N THR A 140 -18.67 13.96 -22.63
CA THR A 140 -17.22 13.97 -22.87
C THR A 140 -16.42 13.27 -21.77
N PHE A 141 -16.70 13.55 -20.49
CA PHE A 141 -15.87 13.11 -19.37
C PHE A 141 -16.42 11.89 -18.63
N TYR A 142 -17.72 11.56 -18.78
CA TYR A 142 -18.26 10.30 -18.23
C TYR A 142 -18.05 9.12 -19.18
N SER A 143 -17.07 9.22 -20.10
CA SER A 143 -16.72 8.14 -21.01
C SER A 143 -16.66 6.83 -20.23
N GLN A 144 -17.45 5.84 -20.69
CA GLN A 144 -17.67 4.61 -19.94
C GLN A 144 -16.31 4.00 -19.61
N THR A 145 -15.94 4.04 -18.32
CA THR A 145 -14.85 3.19 -17.86
C THR A 145 -15.36 1.77 -18.05
N ARG A 146 -14.90 1.13 -19.13
CA ARG A 146 -15.29 -0.23 -19.49
C ARG A 146 -15.16 -1.12 -18.26
N ALA A 147 -16.03 -2.11 -18.11
CA ALA A 147 -15.97 -3.02 -16.97
C ALA A 147 -14.55 -3.59 -16.76
N ALA A 148 -13.86 -3.90 -17.87
CA ALA A 148 -12.45 -4.34 -17.87
C ALA A 148 -11.48 -3.32 -17.24
N GLU A 149 -11.68 -2.03 -17.46
CA GLU A 149 -10.81 -0.98 -16.91
C GLU A 149 -11.05 -0.80 -15.41
N ARG A 150 -12.32 -0.83 -14.98
CA ARG A 150 -12.67 -0.79 -13.55
C ARG A 150 -12.07 -1.98 -12.82
N TRP A 151 -12.18 -3.16 -13.41
CA TRP A 151 -11.59 -4.39 -12.90
C TRP A 151 -10.07 -4.33 -12.84
N ARG A 152 -9.39 -3.89 -13.91
CA ARG A 152 -7.94 -3.73 -13.96
C ARG A 152 -7.44 -2.79 -12.86
N ARG A 153 -8.03 -1.60 -12.76
CA ARG A 153 -7.65 -0.61 -11.74
C ARG A 153 -7.87 -1.14 -10.33
N MET A 154 -8.96 -1.89 -10.12
CA MET A 154 -9.22 -2.59 -8.86
C MET A 154 -8.11 -3.62 -8.58
N GLN A 155 -7.75 -4.48 -9.54
CA GLN A 155 -6.71 -5.51 -9.36
C GLN A 155 -5.32 -4.91 -9.07
N GLU A 156 -4.91 -3.89 -9.82
CA GLU A 156 -3.61 -3.22 -9.67
C GLU A 156 -3.46 -2.50 -8.31
N ARG A 157 -4.58 -2.21 -7.64
CA ARG A 157 -4.57 -1.58 -6.33
C ARG A 157 -4.09 -2.56 -5.25
N VAL A 158 -2.83 -2.41 -4.88
CA VAL A 158 -2.18 -3.09 -3.73
C VAL A 158 -1.67 -2.07 -2.71
N GLN A 159 -1.51 -2.49 -1.45
CA GLN A 159 -1.03 -1.65 -0.36
C GLN A 159 0.41 -1.19 -0.59
N GLN A 160 0.63 0.12 -0.54
CA GLN A 160 1.97 0.70 -0.72
C GLN A 160 2.82 0.51 0.55
N ARG A 161 4.16 0.62 0.42
CA ARG A 161 5.10 0.39 1.54
C ARG A 161 4.87 1.29 2.74
N ASN A 162 4.48 2.54 2.48
CA ASN A 162 4.33 3.59 3.50
C ASN A 162 2.86 4.00 3.67
N GLU A 163 1.94 3.14 3.26
CA GLU A 163 0.52 3.43 3.31
C GLU A 163 -0.14 2.76 4.52
N ASN A 164 -0.92 3.57 5.24
CA ASN A 164 -1.77 3.09 6.32
C ASN A 164 -2.75 2.01 5.80
N THR A 165 -2.86 0.88 6.51
CA THR A 165 -3.73 -0.24 6.16
C THR A 165 -5.20 0.17 6.03
N ALA A 166 -5.71 1.05 6.91
CA ALA A 166 -7.08 1.56 6.81
C ALA A 166 -7.29 2.44 5.55
N ALA A 167 -6.29 3.26 5.18
CA ALA A 167 -6.36 4.06 3.97
C ALA A 167 -6.36 3.18 2.70
N TYR A 168 -5.54 2.11 2.71
CA TYR A 168 -5.57 1.08 1.68
C TYR A 168 -6.96 0.42 1.59
N PHE A 169 -7.50 0.00 2.73
CA PHE A 169 -8.79 -0.69 2.84
C PHE A 169 -9.90 0.10 2.15
N HIS A 170 -10.15 1.34 2.58
CA HIS A 170 -11.21 2.17 2.00
C HIS A 170 -11.00 2.45 0.51
N ALA A 171 -9.76 2.69 0.09
CA ALA A 171 -9.45 2.91 -1.32
C ALA A 171 -9.74 1.66 -2.17
N LYS A 172 -9.42 0.46 -1.66
CA LYS A 172 -9.66 -0.81 -2.35
C LYS A 172 -11.15 -1.15 -2.39
N VAL A 173 -11.86 -1.01 -1.27
CA VAL A 173 -13.32 -1.23 -1.17
C VAL A 173 -14.07 -0.31 -2.12
N ARG A 174 -13.70 0.97 -2.21
CA ARG A 174 -14.30 1.90 -3.18
C ARG A 174 -14.18 1.38 -4.62
N LEU A 175 -13.02 0.87 -5.01
CA LEU A 175 -12.81 0.31 -6.35
C LEU A 175 -13.61 -0.98 -6.57
N CYS A 176 -13.78 -1.82 -5.54
CA CYS A 176 -14.61 -3.03 -5.61
C CYS A 176 -16.09 -2.67 -5.81
N ARG A 177 -16.59 -1.66 -5.09
CA ARG A 177 -17.94 -1.11 -5.29
C ARG A 177 -18.11 -0.49 -6.68
N GLU A 178 -17.13 0.26 -7.17
CA GLU A 178 -17.13 0.78 -8.55
C GLU A 178 -17.17 -0.34 -9.59
N ALA A 179 -16.58 -1.51 -9.29
CA ALA A 179 -16.58 -2.69 -10.14
C ALA A 179 -17.79 -3.63 -9.94
N HIS A 180 -18.71 -3.31 -9.03
CA HIS A 180 -19.89 -4.10 -8.68
C HIS A 180 -19.59 -5.52 -8.14
N LEU A 181 -18.52 -5.65 -7.35
CA LEU A 181 -18.23 -6.90 -6.64
C LEU A 181 -19.17 -7.06 -5.44
N ASP A 182 -19.49 -8.30 -5.11
CA ASP A 182 -20.13 -8.61 -3.84
C ASP A 182 -19.12 -8.56 -2.68
N PHE A 183 -19.59 -8.79 -1.46
CA PHE A 183 -18.71 -8.75 -0.29
C PHE A 183 -17.67 -9.89 -0.29
N CYS A 184 -18.04 -11.09 -0.78
CA CYS A 184 -17.14 -12.24 -0.81
C CYS A 184 -15.93 -11.95 -1.70
N ASP A 185 -16.18 -11.47 -2.91
CA ASP A 185 -15.14 -11.07 -3.86
C ASP A 185 -14.36 -9.86 -3.34
N THR A 186 -15.05 -8.87 -2.74
CA THR A 186 -14.39 -7.68 -2.16
C THR A 186 -13.41 -8.08 -1.07
N ARG A 187 -13.79 -9.00 -0.17
CA ARG A 187 -12.91 -9.54 0.88
C ARG A 187 -11.68 -10.19 0.27
N GLU A 188 -11.84 -11.07 -0.72
CA GLU A 188 -10.71 -11.72 -1.38
C GLU A 188 -9.76 -10.70 -2.03
N GLN A 189 -10.31 -9.70 -2.71
CA GLN A 189 -9.51 -8.65 -3.37
C GLN A 189 -8.76 -7.77 -2.37
N VAL A 190 -9.38 -7.42 -1.24
CA VAL A 190 -8.71 -6.69 -0.15
C VAL A 190 -7.56 -7.52 0.43
N LEU A 191 -7.82 -8.77 0.79
CA LEU A 191 -6.81 -9.64 1.39
C LEU A 191 -5.63 -9.90 0.46
N THR A 192 -5.89 -10.07 -0.84
CA THR A 192 -4.84 -10.31 -1.86
C THR A 192 -3.90 -9.12 -2.01
N GLY A 193 -4.40 -7.89 -1.84
CA GLY A 193 -3.58 -6.69 -1.98
C GLY A 193 -2.96 -6.17 -0.68
N LEU A 194 -3.17 -6.83 0.46
CA LEU A 194 -2.52 -6.51 1.72
C LEU A 194 -1.02 -6.83 1.69
N ARG A 195 -0.23 -6.00 2.36
CA ARG A 195 1.23 -6.17 2.41
C ARG A 195 1.69 -7.09 3.54
N SER A 196 1.06 -6.98 4.72
CA SER A 196 1.39 -7.86 5.85
C SER A 196 0.80 -9.25 5.63
N ARG A 197 1.70 -10.24 5.62
CA ARG A 197 1.31 -11.65 5.51
C ARG A 197 0.62 -12.13 6.77
N GLU A 198 1.05 -11.63 7.92
CA GLU A 198 0.52 -11.96 9.24
C GLU A 198 -0.94 -11.49 9.35
N LEU A 199 -1.21 -10.24 8.97
CA LEU A 199 -2.56 -9.70 8.91
C LEU A 199 -3.43 -10.50 7.94
N CYS A 200 -2.96 -10.73 6.71
CA CYS A 200 -3.69 -11.52 5.72
C CYS A 200 -4.03 -12.93 6.23
N THR A 201 -3.08 -13.60 6.88
CA THR A 201 -3.27 -14.95 7.45
C THR A 201 -4.32 -14.95 8.56
N MET A 202 -4.29 -13.93 9.44
CA MET A 202 -5.27 -13.78 10.50
C MET A 202 -6.68 -13.57 9.92
N LEU A 203 -6.82 -12.66 8.95
CA LEU A 203 -8.10 -12.35 8.31
C LEU A 203 -8.65 -13.53 7.49
N LEU A 204 -7.78 -14.36 6.90
CA LEU A 204 -8.19 -15.59 6.20
C LEU A 204 -8.84 -16.60 7.14
N GLY A 205 -8.37 -16.67 8.39
CA GLY A 205 -8.91 -17.57 9.42
C GLY A 205 -10.22 -17.11 10.06
N ARG A 206 -10.67 -15.88 9.80
CA ARG A 206 -11.90 -15.30 10.35
C ARG A 206 -13.02 -15.20 9.30
N SER A 207 -14.25 -15.40 9.75
CA SER A 207 -15.46 -15.14 8.98
C SER A 207 -15.95 -13.73 9.30
N HIS A 208 -16.40 -13.01 8.28
CA HIS A 208 -16.87 -11.64 8.36
C HIS A 208 -18.24 -11.58 7.68
N ALA A 209 -19.19 -10.81 8.20
CA ALA A 209 -20.50 -10.66 7.56
C ALA A 209 -20.50 -9.53 6.53
N ASP A 210 -19.77 -8.45 6.81
CA ASP A 210 -19.70 -7.26 5.98
C ASP A 210 -18.32 -6.57 6.01
N GLU A 211 -18.23 -5.45 5.29
CA GLU A 211 -17.02 -4.65 5.16
C GLU A 211 -16.59 -4.00 6.49
N ASP A 212 -17.53 -3.72 7.39
CA ASP A 212 -17.27 -3.05 8.67
C ASP A 212 -16.66 -4.04 9.68
N ASP A 213 -17.18 -5.27 9.74
CA ASP A 213 -16.59 -6.38 10.49
C ASP A 213 -15.14 -6.62 10.07
N LEU A 214 -14.88 -6.62 8.75
CA LEU A 214 -13.54 -6.82 8.21
C LEU A 214 -12.58 -5.68 8.59
N LEU A 215 -13.06 -4.43 8.58
CA LEU A 215 -12.26 -3.28 8.98
C LEU A 215 -11.94 -3.30 10.47
N HIS A 216 -12.91 -3.65 11.32
CA HIS A 216 -12.70 -3.75 12.76
C HIS A 216 -11.54 -4.71 13.09
N ASP A 217 -11.49 -5.86 12.44
CA ASP A 217 -10.44 -6.85 12.64
C ASP A 217 -9.06 -6.40 12.14
N VAL A 218 -9.03 -5.62 11.05
CA VAL A 218 -7.82 -4.96 10.56
C VAL A 218 -7.30 -3.96 11.59
N GLU A 219 -8.16 -3.10 12.12
CA GLU A 219 -7.78 -2.10 13.12
C GLU A 219 -7.37 -2.73 14.46
N GLU A 220 -8.05 -3.79 14.88
CA GLU A 220 -7.68 -4.56 16.06
C GLU A 220 -6.28 -5.16 15.94
N PHE A 221 -5.95 -5.75 14.80
CA PHE A 221 -4.63 -6.29 14.54
C PHE A 221 -3.55 -5.21 14.61
N GLU A 222 -3.75 -4.08 13.93
CA GLU A 222 -2.82 -2.96 13.90
C GLU A 222 -2.59 -2.36 15.30
N ARG A 223 -3.65 -2.29 16.12
CA ARG A 223 -3.56 -1.87 17.52
C ARG A 223 -2.68 -2.82 18.33
N ILE A 224 -2.95 -4.13 18.25
CA ILE A 224 -2.21 -5.14 19.01
C ILE A 224 -0.74 -5.22 18.54
N ASP A 225 -0.49 -5.18 17.23
CA ASP A 225 0.87 -5.25 16.69
C ASP A 225 1.70 -4.05 17.14
N ARG A 226 1.13 -2.85 17.12
CA ARG A 226 1.77 -1.64 17.65
C ARG A 226 2.12 -1.76 19.13
N GLU A 227 1.21 -2.27 19.95
CA GLU A 227 1.48 -2.51 21.37
C GLU A 227 2.60 -3.55 21.58
N ARG A 228 2.62 -4.61 20.78
CA ARG A 228 3.69 -5.62 20.84
C ARG A 228 5.04 -5.06 20.41
N GLN A 229 5.08 -4.26 19.35
CA GLN A 229 6.31 -3.59 18.91
C GLN A 229 6.85 -2.64 19.99
N GLN A 230 5.99 -1.91 20.70
CA GLN A 230 6.42 -1.06 21.82
C GLN A 230 6.99 -1.87 22.99
N ARG A 231 6.40 -3.02 23.30
CA ARG A 231 6.83 -3.86 24.44
C ARG A 231 8.06 -4.72 24.15
N PHE A 232 8.22 -5.17 22.92
CA PHE A 232 9.22 -6.19 22.55
C PHE A 232 10.14 -5.78 21.39
N GLY A 233 9.92 -4.64 20.73
CA GLY A 233 10.74 -4.15 19.62
C GLY A 233 12.09 -3.54 20.03
N GLY A 234 12.36 -3.43 21.33
CA GLY A 234 13.56 -2.80 21.90
C GLY A 234 14.73 -3.74 22.21
N VAL A 235 14.96 -4.81 21.42
CA VAL A 235 16.18 -5.62 21.52
C VAL A 235 16.94 -5.62 20.20
N SER A 236 17.42 -4.44 19.81
CA SER A 236 18.65 -4.32 19.02
C SER A 236 19.23 -2.92 19.21
N GLU A 237 20.55 -2.84 19.30
CA GLU A 237 21.39 -1.63 19.35
C GLU A 237 21.53 -0.90 20.68
N ARG A 238 22.25 -1.53 21.61
CA ARG A 238 23.19 -0.79 22.46
C ARG A 238 24.60 -1.00 21.89
N GLY A 239 25.05 -0.06 21.07
CA GLY A 239 26.47 0.14 20.73
C GLY A 239 26.89 -0.10 19.28
N ALA A 240 26.76 0.92 18.43
CA ALA A 240 27.76 1.28 17.40
C ALA A 240 27.47 2.70 16.86
N PRO A 241 28.45 3.63 16.83
CA PRO A 241 28.23 4.99 16.35
C PRO A 241 28.43 5.12 14.82
N SER A 242 27.59 5.98 14.22
CA SER A 242 27.79 6.80 13.01
C SER A 242 28.24 6.14 11.69
N ASN A 243 27.27 6.02 10.75
CA ASN A 243 27.33 5.99 9.26
C ASN A 243 28.53 5.32 8.54
N PRO A 244 28.28 4.44 7.53
CA PRO A 244 28.26 4.89 6.12
C PRO A 244 27.38 4.00 5.18
N PRO A 245 27.51 4.06 3.83
CA PRO A 245 27.02 5.07 2.90
C PRO A 245 25.79 4.59 2.08
N ARG A 246 25.11 5.57 1.48
CA ARG A 246 23.99 5.44 0.54
C ARG A 246 24.35 4.52 -0.65
N MET A 247 23.78 3.32 -0.71
CA MET A 247 23.89 2.42 -1.85
C MET A 247 22.62 2.55 -2.73
N GLN A 248 22.82 2.97 -3.97
CA GLN A 248 21.77 3.14 -4.98
C GLN A 248 21.07 1.79 -5.26
N PRO A 249 19.76 1.76 -5.56
CA PRO A 249 19.10 0.52 -5.93
C PRO A 249 19.58 0.05 -7.30
N ALA A 250 20.10 -1.19 -7.33
CA ALA A 250 20.52 -1.92 -8.52
C ALA A 250 19.35 -2.16 -9.50
N PRO A 251 19.65 -2.32 -10.80
CA PRO A 251 18.65 -2.28 -11.87
C PRO A 251 17.73 -3.49 -11.87
N LYS A 252 16.48 -3.24 -12.29
CA LYS A 252 15.45 -4.25 -12.54
C LYS A 252 15.88 -5.15 -13.70
N THR A 253 15.83 -6.47 -13.51
CA THR A 253 15.75 -7.44 -14.61
C THR A 253 14.71 -8.51 -14.30
N PRO A 254 14.12 -9.10 -15.35
CA PRO A 254 12.73 -9.54 -15.35
C PRO A 254 12.57 -11.01 -14.99
N LEU A 255 11.39 -11.32 -14.43
CA LEU A 255 10.57 -12.48 -14.74
C LEU A 255 11.32 -13.68 -15.38
N HIS A 256 11.86 -14.58 -14.55
CA HIS A 256 12.19 -15.94 -15.00
C HIS A 256 12.06 -16.92 -13.82
N ASP A 257 11.18 -17.89 -14.04
CA ASP A 257 11.10 -19.22 -13.46
C ASP A 257 10.74 -19.44 -11.98
N THR A 258 9.50 -19.89 -11.82
CA THR A 258 8.86 -20.56 -10.68
C THR A 258 9.62 -21.80 -10.15
N PHE A 259 10.78 -22.18 -10.71
CA PHE A 259 11.57 -23.32 -10.25
C PHE A 259 12.77 -22.93 -9.36
N GLY A 260 13.35 -21.74 -9.54
CA GLY A 260 14.52 -21.29 -8.75
C GLY A 260 14.18 -20.88 -7.32
N GLY A 261 13.00 -20.30 -7.11
CA GLY A 261 12.57 -19.80 -5.80
C GLY A 261 12.32 -20.91 -4.76
N ALA A 262 11.96 -22.12 -5.21
CA ALA A 262 11.76 -23.27 -4.33
C ALA A 262 13.09 -23.87 -3.84
N PHE A 263 14.12 -23.85 -4.69
CA PHE A 263 15.43 -24.41 -4.36
C PHE A 263 16.22 -23.49 -3.42
N ASP A 264 16.13 -22.17 -3.60
CA ASP A 264 16.78 -21.20 -2.72
C ASP A 264 16.20 -21.22 -1.29
N GLY A 265 14.89 -21.44 -1.15
CA GLY A 265 14.26 -21.63 0.16
C GLY A 265 14.73 -22.91 0.87
N LEU A 266 14.89 -24.01 0.12
CA LEU A 266 15.31 -25.30 0.66
C LEU A 266 16.81 -25.33 1.01
N TYR A 267 17.66 -24.66 0.23
CA TYR A 267 19.11 -24.61 0.43
C TYR A 267 19.52 -23.69 1.60
N ALA A 268 18.77 -22.62 1.84
CA ALA A 268 18.90 -21.77 3.03
C ALA A 268 18.66 -22.55 4.33
N GLU A 269 17.77 -23.55 4.28
CA GLU A 269 17.29 -24.27 5.45
C GLU A 269 18.03 -25.59 5.70
N LEU A 270 18.69 -26.15 4.67
CA LEU A 270 19.51 -27.36 4.76
C LEU A 270 20.90 -27.12 5.39
N THR A 271 21.47 -25.92 5.23
CA THR A 271 22.77 -25.57 5.82
C THR A 271 22.55 -24.58 6.95
N LYS A 272 22.37 -25.04 8.19
CA LYS A 272 22.30 -24.18 9.38
C LYS A 272 23.56 -23.33 9.51
N LEU A 273 23.59 -22.17 8.88
CA LEU A 273 24.67 -21.18 9.00
C LEU A 273 24.10 -19.89 9.58
N PRO A 274 24.81 -19.26 10.52
CA PRO A 274 24.34 -18.06 11.20
C PRO A 274 24.15 -16.90 10.22
N ALA A 275 23.11 -16.10 10.46
CA ALA A 275 22.52 -15.10 9.55
C ALA A 275 23.48 -14.04 8.94
N LYS A 276 24.74 -13.96 9.37
CA LYS A 276 25.76 -13.05 8.79
C LYS A 276 26.43 -13.59 7.53
N GLU A 277 26.52 -14.90 7.33
CA GLU A 277 27.10 -15.49 6.10
C GLU A 277 26.08 -15.71 4.97
N PHE A 278 24.79 -15.60 5.30
CA PHE A 278 23.69 -15.83 4.37
C PHE A 278 23.63 -14.78 3.24
N ILE A 279 24.05 -13.54 3.52
CA ILE A 279 23.97 -12.41 2.59
C ILE A 279 25.17 -12.40 1.60
N GLU A 280 26.32 -12.96 1.96
CA GLU A 280 27.50 -12.99 1.08
C GLU A 280 27.59 -14.25 0.20
N GLY A 281 26.88 -15.33 0.55
CA GLY A 281 26.96 -16.63 -0.11
C GLY A 281 25.95 -16.90 -1.24
N GLU A 282 24.92 -16.06 -1.37
CA GLU A 282 23.85 -16.16 -2.38
C GLU A 282 24.36 -16.28 -3.83
N PRO A 283 25.33 -15.46 -4.31
CA PRO A 283 25.83 -15.59 -5.67
C PRO A 283 26.67 -16.85 -5.86
N ARG A 284 27.45 -17.28 -4.87
CA ARG A 284 28.31 -18.47 -4.98
C ARG A 284 27.51 -19.76 -5.10
N ARG A 285 26.38 -19.88 -4.41
CA ARG A 285 25.51 -21.08 -4.41
C ARG A 285 24.73 -21.21 -5.71
N ARG A 286 24.16 -20.09 -6.19
CA ARG A 286 23.58 -20.03 -7.54
C ARG A 286 24.62 -20.32 -8.62
N ILE A 287 25.86 -19.85 -8.45
CA ILE A 287 26.98 -20.19 -9.35
C ILE A 287 27.28 -21.68 -9.28
N PHE A 288 27.36 -22.32 -8.11
CA PHE A 288 27.64 -23.76 -7.99
C PHE A 288 26.52 -24.65 -8.58
N ILE A 289 25.25 -24.29 -8.36
CA ILE A 289 24.10 -25.04 -8.91
C ILE A 289 24.01 -24.83 -10.42
N THR A 290 24.18 -23.59 -10.88
CA THR A 290 24.18 -23.28 -12.31
C THR A 290 25.40 -23.87 -13.01
N THR A 291 26.59 -23.84 -12.39
CA THR A 291 27.78 -24.51 -12.94
C THR A 291 27.63 -26.02 -12.86
N GLY A 292 27.05 -26.60 -11.82
CA GLY A 292 26.77 -28.04 -11.75
C GLY A 292 25.79 -28.49 -12.82
N TRP A 293 24.69 -27.74 -13.01
CA TRP A 293 23.72 -27.98 -14.07
C TRP A 293 24.32 -27.77 -15.47
N PHE A 294 25.13 -26.72 -15.64
CA PHE A 294 25.82 -26.40 -16.88
C PHE A 294 26.90 -27.44 -17.21
N LEU A 295 27.73 -27.84 -16.24
CA LEU A 295 28.72 -28.92 -16.39
C LEU A 295 28.03 -30.24 -16.70
N THR A 296 26.88 -30.53 -16.08
CA THR A 296 26.12 -31.75 -16.39
C THR A 296 25.59 -31.71 -17.82
N THR A 297 25.06 -30.58 -18.26
CA THR A 297 24.58 -30.38 -19.64
C THR A 297 25.72 -30.44 -20.66
N VAL A 298 26.88 -29.86 -20.33
CA VAL A 298 28.08 -29.87 -21.16
C VAL A 298 28.71 -31.26 -21.22
N ALA A 299 28.79 -31.97 -20.10
CA ALA A 299 29.25 -33.36 -20.06
C ALA A 299 28.36 -34.25 -20.92
N LEU A 300 27.04 -34.13 -20.76
CA LEU A 300 26.06 -34.83 -21.61
C LEU A 300 26.30 -34.52 -23.10
N ALA A 301 26.53 -33.25 -23.46
CA ALA A 301 26.84 -32.85 -24.84
C ALA A 301 28.16 -33.43 -25.37
N THR A 302 29.22 -33.50 -24.54
CA THR A 302 30.53 -34.05 -24.96
C THR A 302 30.56 -35.56 -25.07
N PHE A 303 29.74 -36.29 -24.31
CA PHE A 303 29.59 -37.74 -24.41
C PHE A 303 28.57 -38.17 -25.48
N THR A 304 27.94 -37.21 -26.18
CA THR A 304 26.97 -37.47 -27.25
C THR A 304 27.66 -37.89 -28.55
N SER A 305 28.26 -39.08 -28.57
CA SER A 305 28.67 -39.74 -29.83
C SER A 305 27.63 -40.75 -30.31
N ASN A 306 26.68 -41.16 -29.45
CA ASN A 306 25.66 -42.17 -29.76
C ASN A 306 24.29 -41.83 -29.12
N VAL A 307 23.23 -41.73 -29.93
CA VAL A 307 21.88 -41.30 -29.52
C VAL A 307 21.24 -42.21 -28.45
N GLY A 308 21.58 -43.50 -28.44
CA GLY A 308 21.07 -44.46 -27.44
C GLY A 308 21.57 -44.21 -26.02
N VAL A 309 22.84 -43.79 -25.88
CA VAL A 309 23.46 -43.52 -24.56
C VAL A 309 22.86 -42.26 -23.93
N VAL A 310 22.50 -41.27 -24.76
CA VAL A 310 21.84 -40.04 -24.30
C VAL A 310 20.48 -40.33 -23.69
N ILE A 311 19.69 -41.23 -24.29
CA ILE A 311 18.37 -41.59 -23.78
C ILE A 311 18.49 -42.32 -22.43
N GLU A 312 19.49 -43.18 -22.26
CA GLU A 312 19.76 -43.89 -20.99
C GLU A 312 20.21 -42.92 -19.89
N LEU A 313 21.10 -41.97 -20.20
CA LEU A 313 21.55 -40.93 -19.26
C LEU A 313 20.45 -39.92 -18.90
N LEU A 314 19.58 -39.55 -19.84
CA LEU A 314 18.39 -38.75 -19.55
C LEU A 314 17.40 -39.50 -18.65
N GLY A 315 17.29 -40.83 -18.82
CA GLY A 315 16.54 -41.70 -17.92
C GLY A 315 17.07 -41.69 -16.49
N CYS A 316 18.40 -41.74 -16.32
CA CYS A 316 19.06 -41.61 -15.01
C CYS A 316 18.78 -40.26 -14.35
N LEU A 317 18.85 -39.17 -15.13
CA LEU A 317 18.59 -37.81 -14.65
C LEU A 317 17.13 -37.65 -14.21
N ALA A 318 16.19 -38.23 -14.96
CA ALA A 318 14.78 -38.26 -14.59
C ALA A 318 14.53 -39.07 -13.31
N ALA A 319 15.18 -40.24 -13.15
CA ALA A 319 15.09 -41.04 -11.95
C ALA A 319 15.64 -40.31 -10.72
N ALA A 320 16.75 -39.59 -10.85
CA ALA A 320 17.27 -38.73 -9.80
C ALA A 320 16.27 -37.62 -9.42
N ASN A 321 15.62 -37.01 -10.40
CA ASN A 321 14.64 -35.95 -10.16
C ASN A 321 13.36 -36.43 -9.44
N ILE A 322 12.94 -37.66 -9.69
CA ILE A 322 11.70 -38.21 -9.13
C ILE A 322 11.93 -38.84 -7.74
N PHE A 323 13.09 -39.45 -7.49
CA PHE A 323 13.31 -40.19 -6.24
C PHE A 323 14.21 -39.45 -5.24
N ILE A 324 15.26 -38.77 -5.71
CA ILE A 324 16.27 -38.17 -4.81
C ILE A 324 15.80 -36.81 -4.31
N PHE A 325 15.30 -35.93 -5.17
CA PHE A 325 14.83 -34.60 -4.74
C PHE A 325 13.62 -34.69 -3.80
N PRO A 326 12.54 -35.43 -4.10
CA PRO A 326 11.42 -35.56 -3.17
C PRO A 326 11.81 -36.25 -1.86
N GLY A 327 12.69 -37.26 -1.91
CA GLY A 327 13.20 -37.95 -0.73
C GLY A 327 14.00 -37.04 0.21
N LEU A 328 14.87 -36.18 -0.34
CA LEU A 328 15.62 -35.18 0.43
C LEU A 328 14.70 -34.09 1.01
N CYS A 329 13.67 -33.67 0.28
CA CYS A 329 12.64 -32.75 0.78
C CYS A 329 11.88 -33.34 1.99
N LEU A 330 11.47 -34.61 1.91
CA LEU A 330 10.77 -35.31 3.01
C LEU A 330 11.64 -35.46 4.27
N ILE A 331 12.94 -35.72 4.10
CA ILE A 331 13.91 -35.74 5.21
C ILE A 331 14.07 -34.34 5.82
N GLY A 332 14.06 -33.28 4.99
CA GLY A 332 14.07 -31.88 5.44
C GLY A 332 12.85 -31.51 6.29
N VAL A 333 11.65 -31.91 5.84
CA VAL A 333 10.39 -31.74 6.60
C VAL A 333 10.45 -32.48 7.94
N PHE A 334 11.08 -33.66 7.98
CA PHE A 334 11.26 -34.39 9.24
C PHE A 334 12.15 -33.64 10.24
N HIS A 335 13.13 -32.84 9.80
CA HIS A 335 13.98 -32.08 10.72
C HIS A 335 13.24 -30.86 11.33
N GLN A 336 12.14 -30.40 10.72
CA GLN A 336 11.34 -29.26 11.21
C GLN A 336 10.11 -29.66 12.06
N GLN A 337 10.15 -30.76 12.81
CA GLN A 337 8.99 -31.27 13.57
C GLN A 337 8.29 -30.24 14.47
N GLU A 338 9.03 -29.29 15.02
CA GLU A 338 8.48 -28.28 15.93
C GLU A 338 7.55 -27.26 15.25
N LYS A 339 7.65 -27.06 13.92
CA LYS A 339 6.83 -26.07 13.19
C LYS A 339 5.55 -26.66 12.57
N PHE A 340 5.51 -27.96 12.27
CA PHE A 340 4.44 -28.56 11.45
C PHE A 340 3.53 -29.55 12.18
N GLY A 341 3.77 -29.86 13.45
CA GLY A 341 2.81 -30.64 14.27
C GLY A 341 2.38 -31.98 13.66
N LEU A 342 3.32 -32.70 13.02
CA LEU A 342 3.01 -33.95 12.30
C LEU A 342 2.68 -35.09 13.28
N LYS A 343 1.51 -35.74 13.09
CA LYS A 343 1.04 -36.85 13.94
C LYS A 343 1.93 -38.10 13.90
N ARG A 344 2.75 -38.30 12.85
CA ARG A 344 3.64 -39.47 12.67
C ARG A 344 5.00 -39.05 12.07
N PRO A 345 5.89 -38.46 12.88
CA PRO A 345 7.17 -37.92 12.40
C PRO A 345 8.08 -39.02 11.84
N MET A 346 8.21 -40.14 12.55
CA MET A 346 9.10 -41.23 12.16
C MET A 346 8.71 -41.89 10.83
N ALA A 347 7.41 -41.98 10.50
CA ALA A 347 6.96 -42.57 9.25
C ALA A 347 7.40 -41.76 8.02
N VAL A 348 7.37 -40.42 8.12
CA VAL A 348 7.78 -39.51 7.04
C VAL A 348 9.30 -39.58 6.80
N PHE A 349 10.08 -39.70 7.87
CA PHE A 349 11.52 -39.95 7.78
C PHE A 349 11.84 -41.28 7.11
N THR A 350 11.18 -42.36 7.54
CA THR A 350 11.39 -43.69 6.96
C THR A 350 11.05 -43.70 5.47
N ILE A 351 9.95 -43.06 5.06
CA ILE A 351 9.54 -42.97 3.65
C ILE A 351 10.55 -42.15 2.83
N GLY A 352 11.00 -41.00 3.33
CA GLY A 352 12.02 -40.18 2.66
C GLY A 352 13.36 -40.90 2.51
N ALA A 353 13.83 -41.56 3.57
CA ALA A 353 15.07 -42.33 3.56
C ALA A 353 15.02 -43.51 2.59
N VAL A 354 13.91 -44.26 2.56
CA VAL A 354 13.72 -45.37 1.62
C VAL A 354 13.74 -44.87 0.17
N MET A 355 13.08 -43.74 -0.13
CA MET A 355 13.11 -43.16 -1.48
C MET A 355 14.51 -42.73 -1.92
N VAL A 356 15.30 -42.12 -1.04
CA VAL A 356 16.68 -41.73 -1.36
C VAL A 356 17.57 -42.96 -1.59
N VAL A 357 17.47 -43.99 -0.74
CA VAL A 357 18.27 -45.22 -0.88
C VAL A 357 17.93 -45.93 -2.20
N ILE A 358 16.64 -46.08 -2.51
CA ILE A 358 16.19 -46.71 -3.76
C ILE A 358 16.63 -45.88 -4.97
N GLY A 359 16.42 -44.56 -4.93
CA GLY A 359 16.83 -43.65 -6.01
C GLY A 359 18.34 -43.68 -6.27
N SER A 360 19.15 -43.70 -5.20
CA SER A 360 20.62 -43.77 -5.30
C SER A 360 21.09 -45.10 -5.86
N PHE A 361 20.44 -46.21 -5.48
CA PHE A 361 20.76 -47.54 -5.99
C PHE A 361 20.41 -47.70 -7.47
N VAL A 362 19.20 -47.28 -7.87
CA VAL A 362 18.76 -47.33 -9.28
C VAL A 362 19.66 -46.45 -10.15
N PHE A 363 19.98 -45.24 -9.69
CA PHE A 363 20.91 -44.36 -10.39
C PHE A 363 22.31 -45.00 -10.54
N GLY A 364 22.84 -45.60 -9.47
CA GLY A 364 24.13 -46.27 -9.49
C GLY A 364 24.18 -47.45 -10.47
N VAL A 365 23.15 -48.31 -10.48
CA VAL A 365 23.07 -49.47 -11.37
C VAL A 365 23.07 -49.07 -12.83
N VAL A 366 22.27 -48.08 -13.22
CA VAL A 366 22.20 -47.66 -14.63
C VAL A 366 23.49 -46.96 -15.04
N LEU A 367 24.07 -46.11 -14.18
CA LEU A 367 25.36 -45.47 -14.46
C LEU A 367 26.49 -46.50 -14.64
N LEU A 368 26.58 -47.50 -13.77
CA LEU A 368 27.55 -48.59 -13.87
C LEU A 368 27.36 -49.40 -15.15
N ASN A 369 26.11 -49.68 -15.53
CA ASN A 369 25.79 -50.39 -16.77
C ASN A 369 26.23 -49.59 -18.01
N THR A 370 25.93 -48.29 -18.05
CA THR A 370 26.34 -47.41 -19.14
C THR A 370 27.87 -47.31 -19.26
N ILE A 371 28.57 -47.11 -18.13
CA ILE A 371 30.04 -47.03 -18.11
C ILE A 371 30.66 -48.35 -18.55
N MET A 372 30.16 -49.49 -18.06
CA MET A 372 30.68 -50.80 -18.46
C MET A 372 30.44 -51.08 -19.95
N HIS A 373 29.29 -50.65 -20.48
CA HIS A 373 28.98 -50.80 -21.89
C HIS A 373 29.88 -49.95 -22.79
N ASP A 374 30.20 -48.73 -22.36
CA ASP A 374 31.09 -47.81 -23.07
C ASP A 374 32.55 -48.29 -23.05
N ILE A 375 33.05 -48.79 -21.91
CA ILE A 375 34.40 -49.36 -21.82
C ILE A 375 34.55 -50.60 -22.72
N THR A 376 33.53 -51.46 -22.76
CA THR A 376 33.56 -52.70 -23.55
C THR A 376 33.50 -52.41 -25.06
N LYS A 377 32.72 -51.41 -25.50
CA LYS A 377 32.64 -50.99 -26.91
C LYS A 377 33.80 -50.09 -27.33
N GLY A 378 34.24 -49.17 -26.47
CA GLY A 378 35.38 -48.28 -26.67
C GLY A 378 36.71 -49.03 -26.79
N GLY A 379 36.83 -50.20 -26.14
CA GLY A 379 37.97 -51.10 -26.30
C GLY A 379 38.13 -51.71 -27.71
N SER A 380 37.07 -51.78 -28.52
CA SER A 380 37.15 -52.34 -29.87
C SER A 380 37.66 -51.35 -30.93
N HIS A 381 37.64 -50.04 -30.66
CA HIS A 381 38.17 -49.04 -31.61
C HIS A 381 39.70 -48.90 -31.56
N HIS A 382 40.34 -49.38 -30.49
CA HIS A 382 41.81 -49.35 -30.37
C HIS A 382 42.51 -50.62 -30.89
N LEU A 383 41.75 -51.62 -31.36
CA LEU A 383 42.24 -52.90 -31.89
C LEU A 383 42.09 -53.04 -33.42
N LEU A 384 41.53 -52.04 -34.11
CA LEU A 384 41.40 -52.02 -35.58
C LEU A 384 42.38 -51.04 -36.27
N CYS A 385 43.34 -50.48 -35.51
CA CYS A 385 44.45 -49.71 -36.05
C CYS A 385 45.79 -50.33 -35.63
N THR A 386 46.08 -51.53 -36.12
CA THR A 386 47.43 -52.08 -36.32
C THR A 386 47.44 -52.95 -37.55
#